data_AF-A0A661RJ97-F1
#
_entry.id   AF-A0A661RJ97-F1
#
_cell.length_a   1.000
_cell.length_b   1.000
_cell.length_c   1.000
_cell.angle_alpha   90.00
_cell.angle_beta   90.00
_cell.angle_gamma   90.00
#
_symmetry.space_group_name_H-M   'P 1'
#
loop_
_entity.id
_entity.type
_entity.pdbx_description
1 polymer ?
#
loop_
_entity_poly.entity_id
_entity_poly.type
_entity_poly.pdbx_seq_one_letter_code
_entity_poly.pdbx_strand_id
1 'polypeptide(L)' 'MTYNFDPDKWYDNELFLIHSKLKIGEITLNEYDQAVEVLDKKQEEMWKRLDGTYQINNGN' A
#
# COMPACT_ATOMS: atom_id res chain seq x y z
N MET A 1 -14.95 14.04 15.54
CA MET A 1 -14.04 12.90 15.29
C MET A 1 -13.47 13.08 13.91
N THR A 2 -12.32 13.74 13.79
CA THR A 2 -11.64 13.88 12.49
C THR A 2 -11.03 12.52 12.17
N TYR A 3 -11.57 11.86 11.15
CA TYR A 3 -10.93 10.69 10.58
C TYR A 3 -9.70 11.21 9.82
N ASN A 4 -8.57 11.33 10.53
CA ASN A 4 -7.28 11.51 9.90
C ASN A 4 -7.01 10.22 9.13
N PHE A 5 -7.24 10.26 7.82
CA PHE A 5 -6.84 9.18 6.94
C PHE A 5 -5.30 9.20 6.87
N ASP A 6 -4.68 8.28 7.60
CA ASP A 6 -3.23 8.09 7.64
C ASP A 6 -2.86 6.96 6.65
N PRO A 7 -2.21 7.27 5.50
CA PRO A 7 -1.78 6.26 4.51
C PRO A 7 -0.86 5.21 5.11
N ASP A 8 -0.02 5.62 6.06
CA ASP A 8 0.85 4.75 6.84
C ASP A 8 0.04 3.70 7.62
N LYS A 9 -0.97 4.12 8.38
CA LYS A 9 -1.80 3.17 9.16
C LYS A 9 -2.59 2.23 8.27
N TRP A 10 -3.04 2.71 7.11
CA TRP A 10 -3.70 1.85 6.13
C TRP A 10 -2.72 0.80 5.58
N TYR A 11 -1.50 1.21 5.24
CA TYR A 11 -0.46 0.30 4.73
C TYR A 11 -0.10 -0.78 5.77
N ASP A 12 0.11 -0.39 7.03
CA ASP A 12 0.39 -1.33 8.12
C ASP A 12 -0.73 -2.36 8.30
N ASN A 13 -1.99 -1.93 8.25
CA ASN A 13 -3.14 -2.84 8.34
C ASN A 13 -3.21 -3.81 7.17
N GLU A 14 -3.04 -3.33 5.93
CA GLU A 14 -3.08 -4.20 4.75
C GLU A 14 -1.90 -5.17 4.73
N LEU A 15 -0.70 -4.71 5.09
CA LEU A 15 0.49 -5.56 5.22
C LEU A 15 0.27 -6.64 6.29
N PHE A 16 -0.35 -6.29 7.41
CA PHE A 16 -0.71 -7.24 8.46
C PHE A 16 -1.70 -8.31 7.98
N LEU A 17 -2.68 -7.93 7.15
CA LEU A 17 -3.63 -8.88 6.54
C LEU A 17 -2.92 -9.83 5.58
N ILE A 18 -2.07 -9.31 4.68
CA ILE A 18 -1.31 -10.12 3.73
C ILE A 18 -0.35 -11.07 4.47
N HIS A 19 0.36 -10.58 5.49
CA HIS A 19 1.23 -11.39 6.33
C HIS A 19 0.45 -12.46 7.13
N SER A 20 -0.73 -12.11 7.64
CA SER A 20 -1.60 -13.08 8.31
C SER A 20 -2.03 -14.20 7.37
N LYS A 21 -2.38 -13.88 6.12
CA LYS A 21 -2.71 -14.86 5.07
C LYS A 21 -1.53 -15.78 4.74
N LEU A 22 -0.31 -15.25 4.69
CA LEU A 22 0.89 -16.07 4.51
C LEU A 22 1.10 -17.01 5.70
N LYS A 23 0.91 -16.50 6.93
CA LYS A 23 1.11 -17.27 8.17
C LYS A 23 0.12 -18.42 8.31
N ILE A 24 -1.12 -18.26 7.86
CA ILE A 24 -2.12 -19.32 7.84
C ILE A 24 -2.02 -20.23 6.61
N GLY A 25 -1.12 -19.93 5.67
CA GLY A 25 -0.90 -20.70 4.46
C GLY A 25 -1.99 -20.53 3.39
N GLU A 26 -2.79 -19.46 3.46
CA GLU A 26 -3.78 -19.12 2.42
C GLU A 26 -3.13 -18.59 1.15
N ILE A 27 -1.95 -17.98 1.25
CA ILE A 27 -1.18 -17.48 0.10
C ILE A 27 0.25 -18.03 0.15
N THR A 28 0.86 -18.14 -1.02
CA THR A 28 2.27 -18.52 -1.17
C THR A 28 3.20 -17.29 -1.04
N LEU A 29 4.50 -17.53 -0.84
CA LEU A 29 5.53 -16.47 -0.82
C LEU A 29 5.52 -15.62 -2.10
N ASN A 30 5.23 -16.22 -3.26
CA ASN A 30 5.14 -15.50 -4.52
C ASN A 30 3.93 -14.55 -4.55
N GLU A 31 2.77 -15.01 -4.05
CA GLU A 31 1.58 -14.17 -3.93
C GLU A 31 1.73 -13.08 -2.87
N TYR A 32 2.46 -13.36 -1.79
CA TYR A 32 2.82 -12.35 -0.80
C TYR A 32 3.64 -11.21 -1.45
N ASP A 33 4.69 -11.55 -2.20
CA ASP A 33 5.54 -10.57 -2.89
C ASP A 33 4.73 -9.72 -3.88
N GLN A 34 3.90 -10.35 -4.72
CA GLN A 34 3.01 -9.64 -5.63
C GLN A 34 1.99 -8.75 -4.90
N ALA A 35 1.43 -9.21 -3.78
CA ALA A 35 0.49 -8.44 -2.99
C ALA A 35 1.15 -7.22 -2.34
N VAL A 36 2.40 -7.35 -1.86
CA VAL A 36 3.19 -6.25 -1.32
C VAL A 36 3.53 -5.24 -2.42
N GLU A 37 3.95 -5.69 -3.62
CA GLU A 37 4.23 -4.77 -4.73
C GLU A 37 2.99 -3.96 -5.16
N VAL A 38 1.82 -4.62 -5.18
CA VAL A 38 0.54 -3.93 -5.45
C VAL A 38 0.19 -2.96 -4.32
N LEU A 39 0.48 -3.33 -3.07
CA LEU A 39 0.21 -2.50 -1.91
C LEU A 39 1.05 -1.22 -1.93
N ASP A 40 2.35 -1.34 -2.25
CA ASP A 40 3.29 -0.23 -2.38
C ASP A 40 2.83 0.77 -3.45
N LYS A 41 2.46 0.28 -4.64
CA LYS A 41 1.87 1.10 -5.72
C LYS A 41 0.60 1.84 -5.26
N LYS A 42 -0.27 1.18 -4.49
CA LYS A 42 -1.49 1.82 -3.96
C LYS A 42 -1.16 2.88 -2.91
N GLN A 43 -0.17 2.64 -2.06
CA GLN A 43 0.30 3.60 -1.07
C GLN A 43 0.82 4.85 -1.77
N GLU A 44 1.67 4.68 -2.79
CA GLU A 44 2.19 5.77 -3.61
C GLU A 44 1.05 6.58 -4.25
N GLU A 45 0.06 5.92 -4.86
CA GLU A 45 -1.11 6.57 -5.45
C GLU A 45 -1.95 7.36 -4.41
N MET A 46 -2.04 6.87 -3.17
CA MET A 46 -2.73 7.59 -2.10
C MET A 46 -1.94 8.78 -1.59
N TRP A 47 -0.61 8.65 -1.48
CA TRP A 47 0.27 9.78 -1.21
C TRP A 47 0.15 10.84 -2.31
N LYS A 48 0.11 10.47 -3.59
CA LYS A 48 -0.11 11.40 -4.71
C LYS A 48 -1.43 12.17 -4.59
N ARG A 49 -2.51 11.49 -4.19
CA ARG A 49 -3.83 12.11 -4.02
C ARG A 49 -3.88 13.08 -2.84
N LEU A 50 -3.15 12.78 -1.76
CA LEU A 50 -3.10 13.61 -0.56
C LEU A 50 -2.21 14.83 -0.72
N ASP A 51 -1.07 14.65 -1.40
CA ASP A 51 -0.13 15.72 -1.71
C ASP A 51 -0.76 16.69 -2.74
N GLY A 52 -1.64 16.22 -3.62
CA GLY A 52 -2.32 17.05 -4.63
C GLY A 52 -1.39 17.65 -5.69
N THR A 53 -0.08 17.40 -5.57
CA THR A 53 1.00 18.07 -6.31
C THR A 53 1.90 17.13 -7.10
N TYR A 54 1.43 15.94 -7.51
CA TYR A 54 2.21 15.09 -8.40
C TYR A 54 2.20 15.63 -9.85
N GLN A 55 2.84 16.78 -10.06
CA GLN A 55 3.50 17.07 -11.33
C GLN A 55 4.73 16.18 -11.39
N ILE A 56 4.58 14.97 -11.93
CA ILE A 56 5.71 14.31 -12.57
C ILE A 56 6.01 15.17 -13.79
N ASN A 57 6.89 16.16 -13.64
CA ASN A 57 7.66 16.60 -14.78
C ASN A 57 8.62 15.44 -15.08
N ASN A 58 8.09 14.47 -15.84
CA ASN A 58 8.89 13.43 -16.45
C ASN A 58 9.71 14.16 -17.52
N GLY A 59 10.82 14.74 -17.10
CA GLY A 59 11.75 15.40 -18.00
C GLY A 59 12.26 14.38 -19.01
N ASN A 60 11.80 14.52 -20.25
CA ASN A 60 12.54 14.12 -21.45
C ASN A 60 12.04 14.92 -22.65
#